data_AF-G3NCK1-F1
#
_entry.id   AF-G3NCK1-F1
#
_cell.length_a   1.000
_cell.length_b   1.000
_cell.length_c   1.000
_cell.angle_alpha   90.00
_cell.angle_beta   90.00
_cell.angle_gamma   90.00
#
_symmetry.space_group_name_H-M   'P 1'
#
loop_
_entity.id
_entity.type
_entity.pdbx_description
1 polymer ?
#
loop_
_entity_poly.entity_id
_entity_poly.type
_entity_poly.pdbx_seq_one_letter_code
_entity_poly.pdbx_strand_id
1 'polypeptide(L)'
;MLAVYLDNASNLPKDQNEITEQQKHGKHAKEARLTKKRTTCPDSFVEFSIDKDVKKSKVIYASKDPVWEQGFTFFVHNVKTQQLTVQVKANEKKPALGVLNIPLSRLLDTSDMTLDQRFQLERSGVNSQIKLKATLRVLNLEKP
;
A
#
# COMPACT_ATOMS: atom_id res chain seq x y z
N MET A 1 16.31 -6.41 -10.47
CA MET A 1 14.87 -6.79 -10.50
C MET A 1 14.30 -6.67 -9.11
N LEU A 2 13.09 -6.13 -8.97
CA LEU A 2 12.35 -6.10 -7.70
C LEU A 2 11.15 -7.05 -7.79
N ALA A 3 11.06 -8.02 -6.89
CA ALA A 3 9.87 -8.83 -6.69
C ALA A 3 9.07 -8.27 -5.51
N VAL A 4 7.77 -8.11 -5.67
CA VAL A 4 6.85 -7.62 -4.63
C VAL A 4 5.72 -8.63 -4.48
N TYR A 5 5.56 -9.18 -3.28
CA TYR A 5 4.41 -9.99 -2.89
C TYR A 5 3.51 -9.16 -1.99
N LEU A 6 2.30 -8.86 -2.48
CA LEU A 6 1.26 -8.16 -1.75
C LEU A 6 0.41 -9.18 -1.00
N ASP A 7 0.40 -9.11 0.32
CA ASP A 7 -0.36 -10.03 1.18
C ASP A 7 -1.76 -9.44 1.43
N ASN A 8 -1.87 -8.47 2.33
CA ASN A 8 -3.14 -7.87 2.75
C ASN A 8 -2.98 -6.41 3.19
N ALA A 9 -4.11 -5.74 3.43
CA ALA A 9 -4.16 -4.49 4.19
C ALA A 9 -5.15 -4.64 5.35
N SER A 10 -5.08 -3.70 6.30
CA SER A 10 -6.01 -3.67 7.44
C SER A 10 -6.44 -2.26 7.78
N ASN A 11 -7.65 -2.14 8.33
CA ASN A 11 -8.26 -0.88 8.78
C ASN A 11 -8.39 0.19 7.70
N LEU A 12 -8.58 -0.19 6.43
CA LEU A 12 -8.70 0.79 5.35
C LEU A 12 -9.91 1.71 5.56
N PRO A 13 -9.76 3.02 5.29
CA PRO A 13 -10.88 3.96 5.30
C PRO A 13 -11.78 3.69 4.09
N LYS A 14 -13.08 3.96 4.23
CA LYS A 14 -14.06 3.82 3.16
C LYS A 14 -13.86 4.85 2.06
N ASP A 15 -13.51 6.07 2.46
CA ASP A 15 -13.33 7.22 1.59
C ASP A 15 -12.47 8.30 2.28
N GLN A 16 -12.28 9.42 1.58
CA GLN A 16 -11.52 10.58 2.06
C GLN A 16 -12.16 11.28 3.27
N ASN A 17 -13.48 11.17 3.46
CA ASN A 17 -14.16 11.79 4.60
C ASN A 17 -13.80 11.04 5.88
N GLU A 18 -13.80 9.70 5.86
CA GLU A 18 -13.40 8.89 7.03
C GLU A 18 -11.95 9.17 7.46
N ILE A 19 -11.05 9.40 6.50
CA ILE A 19 -9.65 9.80 6.78
C ILE A 19 -9.64 11.13 7.56
N THR A 20 -10.40 12.12 7.09
CA THR A 20 -10.46 13.45 7.70
C THR A 20 -11.08 13.41 9.11
N GLU A 21 -12.11 12.59 9.32
CA GLU A 21 -12.76 12.43 10.63
C GLU A 21 -11.86 11.75 11.67
N GLN A 22 -11.10 10.73 11.25
CA GLN A 22 -10.18 10.01 12.12
C GLN A 22 -8.99 10.89 12.56
N GLN A 23 -8.53 11.79 11.70
CA GLN A 23 -7.46 12.74 12.05
C GLN A 23 -7.91 13.81 13.06
N LYS A 24 -9.21 14.14 13.12
CA LYS A 24 -9.75 15.15 14.06
C LYS A 24 -9.94 14.63 15.48
N HIS A 25 -10.07 13.32 15.70
CA HIS A 25 -10.39 12.73 17.01
C HIS A 25 -9.21 12.68 18.02
N GLY A 26 -8.14 13.45 17.81
CA GLY A 26 -7.03 13.58 18.76
C GLY A 26 -7.33 14.43 20.00
N LYS A 27 -8.43 15.20 20.06
CA LYS A 27 -8.81 15.99 21.25
C LYS A 27 -10.33 16.09 21.43
N HIS A 28 -10.81 15.63 22.59
CA HIS A 28 -12.18 15.65 23.13
C HIS A 28 -13.24 14.76 22.44
N ALA A 29 -13.51 13.62 23.09
CA ALA A 29 -14.74 12.86 22.88
C ALA A 29 -15.95 13.63 23.44
N LYS A 30 -16.88 14.01 22.57
CA LYS A 30 -18.29 14.14 22.93
C LYS A 30 -19.07 13.16 22.08
N GLU A 31 -19.75 12.24 22.75
CA GLU A 31 -20.62 11.23 22.16
C GLU A 31 -21.62 11.89 21.19
N ALA A 32 -21.50 11.56 19.91
CA ALA A 32 -22.45 11.96 18.88
C ALA A 32 -23.10 10.70 18.29
N ARG A 33 -24.30 10.42 18.81
CA ARG A 33 -25.42 9.66 18.21
C ARG A 33 -25.06 8.74 17.04
N LEU A 34 -25.08 7.44 17.33
CA LEU A 34 -24.99 6.31 16.41
C LEU A 34 -26.18 6.30 15.41
N THR A 35 -26.16 7.18 14.41
CA THR A 35 -26.93 6.93 13.19
C THR A 35 -26.15 5.90 12.40
N LYS A 36 -26.58 4.64 12.52
CA LYS A 36 -26.02 3.47 11.84
C LYS A 36 -26.33 3.60 10.33
N LYS A 37 -25.68 4.55 9.63
CA LYS A 37 -25.59 4.51 8.17
C LYS A 37 -24.97 3.14 7.86
N ARG A 38 -25.68 2.31 7.09
CA ARG A 38 -25.12 1.08 6.53
C ARG A 38 -23.92 1.47 5.68
N THR A 39 -22.75 1.54 6.30
CA THR A 39 -21.54 1.92 5.62
C THR A 39 -21.01 0.71 4.89
N THR A 40 -21.18 0.67 3.59
CA THR A 40 -20.54 -0.30 2.70
C THR A 40 -19.03 -0.18 2.86
N CYS A 41 -18.37 -1.31 3.12
CA CYS A 41 -16.91 -1.39 3.09
C CYS A 41 -16.40 -1.00 1.70
N PRO A 42 -15.18 -0.45 1.58
CA PRO A 42 -14.66 -0.03 0.28
C PRO A 42 -14.34 -1.25 -0.58
N ASP A 43 -14.55 -1.11 -1.89
CA ASP A 43 -13.81 -1.90 -2.87
C ASP A 43 -12.39 -1.31 -2.94
N SER A 44 -11.38 -2.16 -3.11
CA SER A 44 -10.00 -1.68 -3.14
C SER A 44 -9.11 -2.50 -4.06
N PHE A 45 -8.17 -1.82 -4.71
CA PHE A 45 -7.04 -2.41 -5.40
C PHE A 45 -5.77 -1.62 -5.07
N VAL A 46 -4.62 -2.20 -5.35
CA VAL A 46 -3.32 -1.58 -5.15
C VAL A 46 -2.70 -1.27 -6.51
N GLU A 47 -2.26 -0.05 -6.67
CA GLU A 47 -1.41 0.39 -7.77
C GLU A 47 0.03 0.51 -7.28
N PHE A 48 0.93 -0.20 -7.94
CA PHE A 48 2.36 -0.15 -7.73
C PHE A 48 3.00 0.61 -8.87
N SER A 49 3.94 1.50 -8.56
CA SER A 49 4.74 2.17 -9.60
C SER A 49 6.21 2.34 -9.24
N ILE A 50 7.05 2.21 -10.26
CA ILE A 50 8.46 2.62 -10.27
C ILE A 50 8.66 3.48 -11.51
N ASP A 51 8.84 4.79 -11.30
CA ASP A 51 8.83 5.81 -12.34
C ASP A 51 7.57 5.72 -13.24
N LYS A 52 7.71 5.16 -14.44
CA LYS A 52 6.63 5.02 -15.44
C LYS A 52 6.07 3.59 -15.52
N ASP A 53 6.72 2.59 -14.92
CA ASP A 53 6.20 1.22 -14.88
C ASP A 53 5.12 1.14 -13.79
N VAL A 54 3.89 0.82 -14.19
CA VAL A 54 2.71 0.78 -13.32
C VAL A 54 2.07 -0.59 -13.42
N LYS A 55 1.81 -1.22 -12.27
CA LYS A 55 1.09 -2.51 -12.17
C LYS A 55 -0.02 -2.42 -11.14
N LYS A 56 -1.13 -3.13 -11.40
CA LYS A 56 -2.33 -3.09 -10.56
C LYS A 56 -2.68 -4.48 -10.07
N SER A 57 -3.13 -4.57 -8.81
CA SER A 57 -3.66 -5.79 -8.25
C SER A 57 -5.07 -6.09 -8.76
N LYS A 58 -5.56 -7.29 -8.45
CA LYS A 58 -7.00 -7.57 -8.47
C LYS A 58 -7.75 -6.63 -7.52
N VAL A 59 -9.03 -6.41 -7.80
CA VAL A 59 -9.94 -5.70 -6.90
C VAL A 59 -10.45 -6.67 -5.84
N ILE A 60 -10.44 -6.25 -4.58
CA ILE A 60 -11.13 -6.91 -3.47
C ILE A 60 -12.34 -6.06 -3.11
N TYR A 61 -13.51 -6.69 -3.09
CA TYR A 61 -14.78 -6.01 -2.91
C TYR A 61 -15.18 -5.94 -1.44
N ALA A 62 -15.76 -4.81 -1.05
CA ALA A 62 -16.43 -4.61 0.23
C ALA A 62 -15.65 -5.12 1.47
N SER A 63 -14.36 -4.79 1.58
CA SER A 63 -13.55 -5.16 2.75
C SER A 63 -12.66 -4.01 3.23
N LYS A 64 -12.60 -3.81 4.56
CA LYS A 64 -11.60 -2.94 5.20
C LYS A 64 -10.27 -3.64 5.43
N ASP A 65 -10.27 -4.96 5.37
CA ASP A 65 -9.11 -5.82 5.57
C ASP A 65 -8.95 -6.73 4.32
N PRO A 66 -8.68 -6.14 3.14
CA PRO A 66 -8.59 -6.90 1.89
C PRO A 66 -7.35 -7.80 1.87
N VAL A 67 -7.50 -9.00 1.30
CA VAL A 67 -6.44 -9.99 1.10
C VAL A 67 -6.23 -10.18 -0.39
N TRP A 68 -5.05 -9.84 -0.91
CA TRP A 68 -4.74 -9.95 -2.33
C TRP A 68 -3.89 -11.17 -2.66
N GLU A 69 -2.87 -11.47 -1.84
CA GLU A 69 -1.94 -12.60 -2.05
C GLU A 69 -1.41 -12.68 -3.50
N GLN A 70 -0.89 -11.56 -4.00
CA GLN A 70 -0.52 -11.40 -5.41
C GLN A 70 0.95 -10.98 -5.57
N GLY A 71 1.64 -11.63 -6.49
CA GLY A 71 3.03 -11.32 -6.85
C GLY A 71 3.15 -10.36 -8.04
N PHE A 72 4.15 -9.49 -7.98
CA PHE A 72 4.53 -8.53 -9.02
C PHE A 72 6.05 -8.50 -9.18
N THR A 73 6.51 -8.16 -10.38
CA THR A 73 7.94 -8.02 -10.67
C THR A 73 8.18 -6.74 -11.42
N PHE A 74 9.20 -5.98 -11.06
CA PHE A 74 9.61 -4.74 -11.72
C PHE A 74 11.07 -4.81 -12.16
N PHE A 75 11.38 -4.20 -13.30
CA PHE A 75 12.75 -3.90 -13.66
C PHE A 75 13.19 -2.60 -12.97
N VAL A 76 14.35 -2.65 -12.33
CA VAL A 76 14.93 -1.54 -11.59
C VAL A 76 16.18 -1.12 -12.33
N HIS A 77 16.21 0.14 -12.75
CA HIS A 77 17.32 0.74 -13.49
C HIS A 77 18.39 1.29 -12.55
N ASN A 78 17.99 1.99 -11.49
CA ASN A 78 18.89 2.55 -10.50
C ASN A 78 18.29 2.50 -9.09
N VAL A 79 18.77 1.54 -8.30
CA VAL A 79 18.31 1.29 -6.92
C VAL A 79 18.51 2.50 -5.99
N LYS A 80 19.52 3.35 -6.27
CA LYS A 80 19.84 4.49 -5.40
C LYS A 80 18.89 5.67 -5.58
N THR A 81 18.26 5.80 -6.75
CA THR A 81 17.42 6.96 -7.09
C THR A 81 15.94 6.61 -7.23
N GLN A 82 15.62 5.35 -7.51
CA GLN A 82 14.25 4.91 -7.71
C GLN A 82 13.56 4.54 -6.39
N GLN A 83 12.24 4.68 -6.38
CA GLN A 83 11.37 4.29 -5.28
C GLN A 83 10.20 3.45 -5.79
N LEU A 84 9.75 2.50 -4.97
CA LEU A 84 8.47 1.83 -5.14
C LEU A 84 7.37 2.68 -4.49
N THR A 85 6.44 3.16 -5.29
CA THR A 85 5.21 3.80 -4.80
C THR A 85 4.09 2.77 -4.77
N VAL A 86 3.37 2.71 -3.65
CA VAL A 86 2.23 1.82 -3.43
C VAL A 86 1.02 2.66 -3.06
N GLN A 87 -0.04 2.59 -3.86
CA GLN A 87 -1.28 3.34 -3.63
C GLN A 87 -2.46 2.39 -3.52
N VAL A 88 -3.16 2.44 -2.39
CA VAL A 88 -4.44 1.73 -2.23
C VAL A 88 -5.54 2.64 -2.78
N LYS A 89 -6.35 2.19 -3.73
CA LYS A 89 -7.39 3.00 -4.39
C LYS A 89 -8.73 2.27 -4.41
N ALA A 90 -9.82 3.02 -4.27
CA ALA A 90 -11.18 2.48 -4.45
C ALA A 90 -11.64 2.48 -5.91
N ASN A 91 -11.15 3.42 -6.71
CA ASN A 91 -11.44 3.57 -8.13
C ASN A 91 -10.28 4.33 -8.76
N GLU A 92 -9.97 4.07 -10.03
CA GLU A 92 -8.88 4.76 -10.76
C GLU A 92 -8.99 6.28 -10.74
N LYS A 93 -10.22 6.82 -10.80
CA LYS A 93 -10.46 8.27 -10.83
C LYS A 93 -10.50 8.90 -9.44
N LYS A 94 -10.49 8.10 -8.38
CA LYS A 94 -10.59 8.58 -7.00
C LYS A 94 -9.19 8.73 -6.38
N PRO A 95 -9.01 9.69 -5.45
CA PRO A 95 -7.79 9.77 -4.66
C PRO A 95 -7.49 8.46 -3.91
N ALA A 96 -6.22 8.19 -3.66
CA ALA A 96 -5.79 7.02 -2.91
C ALA A 96 -6.33 7.03 -1.47
N LEU A 97 -6.75 5.87 -0.98
CA LEU A 97 -7.14 5.60 0.40
C LEU A 97 -5.93 5.45 1.33
N GLY A 98 -4.73 5.33 0.77
CA GLY A 98 -3.47 5.29 1.49
C GLY A 98 -2.31 5.17 0.53
N VAL A 99 -1.15 5.70 0.93
CA VAL A 99 0.08 5.71 0.14
C VAL A 99 1.24 5.19 0.98
N LEU A 100 2.12 4.42 0.36
CA LEU A 100 3.39 4.00 0.92
C LEU A 100 4.48 4.22 -0.13
N ASN A 101 5.55 4.90 0.24
CA ASN A 101 6.73 5.08 -0.60
C ASN A 101 7.92 4.35 0.02
N ILE A 102 8.56 3.48 -0.75
CA ILE A 102 9.75 2.73 -0.31
C ILE A 102 10.91 3.10 -1.25
N PRO A 103 11.87 3.93 -0.80
CA PRO A 103 13.13 4.10 -1.51
C PRO A 103 13.81 2.74 -1.69
N LEU A 104 14.18 2.38 -2.92
CA LEU A 104 14.74 1.04 -3.17
C LEU A 104 16.11 0.86 -2.53
N SER A 105 16.83 1.95 -2.26
CA SER A 105 18.08 1.96 -1.50
C SER A 105 17.93 1.32 -0.12
N ARG A 106 16.75 1.41 0.52
CA ARG A 106 16.48 0.77 1.82
C ARG A 106 16.66 -0.75 1.77
N LEU A 107 16.45 -1.38 0.62
CA LEU A 107 16.63 -2.83 0.47
C LEU A 107 18.12 -3.22 0.44
N LEU A 108 19.04 -2.31 0.08
CA LEU A 108 20.47 -2.61 0.00
C LEU A 108 21.08 -2.91 1.38
N ASP A 109 20.55 -2.30 2.44
CA ASP A 109 21.05 -2.43 3.81
C ASP A 109 20.32 -3.52 4.61
N THR A 110 19.44 -4.28 3.97
CA THR A 110 18.65 -5.36 4.61
C THR A 110 19.19 -6.74 4.27
N SER A 111 19.06 -7.68 5.20
CA SER A 111 19.38 -9.09 4.97
C SER A 111 18.63 -9.61 3.75
N ASP A 112 19.36 -10.33 2.88
CA ASP A 112 18.87 -10.88 1.61
C ASP A 112 18.25 -9.86 0.64
N MET A 113 18.47 -8.57 0.88
CA MET A 113 17.82 -7.45 0.20
C MET A 113 16.29 -7.56 0.22
N THR A 114 15.74 -7.95 1.37
CA THR A 114 14.32 -8.22 1.57
C THR A 114 13.72 -7.37 2.70
N LEU A 115 12.57 -6.77 2.41
CA LEU A 115 11.66 -6.20 3.40
C LEU A 115 10.39 -7.05 3.43
N ASP A 116 10.07 -7.68 4.57
CA ASP A 116 8.87 -8.48 4.78
C ASP A 116 8.20 -8.04 6.08
N GLN A 117 7.26 -7.09 5.98
CA GLN A 117 6.66 -6.48 7.16
C GLN A 117 5.32 -5.78 6.85
N ARG A 118 4.68 -5.30 7.92
CA ARG A 118 3.55 -4.37 7.83
C ARG A 118 4.06 -2.94 7.83
N PHE A 119 3.53 -2.14 6.93
CA PHE A 119 3.84 -0.72 6.78
C PHE A 119 2.60 0.10 7.10
N GLN A 120 2.78 1.23 7.81
CA GLN A 120 1.73 2.21 7.96
C GLN A 120 1.48 2.93 6.64
N LEU A 121 0.21 3.14 6.30
CA LEU A 121 -0.17 3.90 5.12
C LEU A 121 -0.23 5.38 5.47
N GLU A 122 0.55 6.18 4.76
CA GLU A 122 0.43 7.64 4.78
C GLU A 122 -0.86 8.07 4.08
N ARG A 123 -1.37 9.26 4.42
CA ARG A 123 -2.60 9.82 3.83
C ARG A 123 -3.78 8.84 3.92
N SER A 124 -3.84 8.10 5.03
CA SER A 124 -4.87 7.11 5.33
C SER A 124 -5.39 7.31 6.75
N GLY A 125 -6.21 6.37 7.23
CA GLY A 125 -6.60 6.24 8.62
C GLY A 125 -5.41 5.96 9.55
N VAL A 126 -5.54 6.33 10.81
CA VAL A 126 -4.44 6.33 11.81
C VAL A 126 -3.85 4.94 12.09
N ASN A 127 -4.61 3.88 11.83
CA ASN A 127 -4.21 2.48 12.04
C ASN A 127 -4.20 1.68 10.72
N SER A 128 -4.27 2.37 9.59
CA SER A 128 -4.27 1.74 8.27
C SER A 128 -2.89 1.19 7.94
N GLN A 129 -2.83 -0.12 7.69
CA GLN A 129 -1.57 -0.80 7.38
C GLN A 129 -1.68 -1.62 6.10
N ILE A 130 -0.55 -1.85 5.45
CA ILE A 130 -0.39 -2.79 4.34
C ILE A 130 0.76 -3.75 4.62
N LYS A 131 0.53 -5.04 4.41
CA LYS A 131 1.55 -6.08 4.50
C LYS A 131 2.03 -6.45 3.10
N LEU A 132 3.34 -6.34 2.89
CA LEU A 132 3.97 -6.79 1.66
C LEU A 132 5.39 -7.27 1.93
N LYS A 133 5.87 -8.12 1.02
CA LYS A 133 7.26 -8.54 0.94
C LYS A 133 7.88 -8.00 -0.35
N ALA A 134 8.87 -7.14 -0.23
CA ALA A 134 9.67 -6.63 -1.35
C ALA A 134 11.07 -7.28 -1.30
N THR A 135 11.52 -7.87 -2.40
CA THR A 135 12.84 -8.51 -2.51
C THR A 135 13.56 -7.98 -3.74
N LEU A 136 14.72 -7.37 -3.53
CA LEU A 136 15.57 -6.90 -4.61
C LEU A 136 16.57 -7.99 -5.00
N ARG A 137 16.75 -8.20 -6.29
CA ARG A 137 17.76 -9.11 -6.85
C ARG A 137 18.59 -8.38 -7.89
N VAL A 138 19.92 -8.44 -7.74
CA VAL A 138 20.85 -7.92 -8.75
C VAL A 138 20.86 -8.88 -9.93
N LEU A 139 20.65 -8.35 -11.13
CA LEU A 139 20.70 -9.13 -12.36
C LEU A 139 22.16 -9.17 -12.82
N ASN A 140 22.82 -10.31 -12.61
CA ASN A 140 24.15 -10.56 -13.15
C ASN A 140 24.02 -11.34 -14.45
N LEU A 141 24.76 -10.92 -15.48
CA LEU A 141 24.98 -11.75 -16.65
C LEU A 141 26.05 -12.78 -16.28
N GLU A 142 25.65 -14.02 -16.02
CA GLU A 142 26.63 -15.10 -15.91
C GLU A 142 27.22 -15.36 -17.31
N LYS A 143 28.55 -15.46 -17.36
CA LYS A 143 29.24 -15.85 -18.59
C LYS A 143 29.00 -17.34 -18.82
N PRO A 144 28.76 -17.79 -20.07
CA PRO A 144 28.58 -19.20 -20.40
C PRO A 144 29.76 -20.08 -19.97
#